data_AF-A0A4S8M975-F1
#
_entry.id   AF-A0A4S8M975-F1
#
_cell.length_a   1.000
_cell.length_b   1.000
_cell.length_c   1.000
_cell.angle_alpha   90.00
_cell.angle_beta   90.00
_cell.angle_gamma   90.00
#
_symmetry.space_group_name_H-M   'P 1'
#
loop_
_entity.id
_entity.type
_entity.pdbx_description
1 polymer ?
#
loop_
_entity_poly.entity_id
_entity_poly.type
_entity_poly.pdbx_seq_one_letter_code
_entity_poly.pdbx_strand_id
1 'polypeptide(L)'
;LSQCILLAERDVQRCDEEIRKLRAKLDSLQNKRNEGCRQICRYRSLLAPIRRLCPELLSRIFWFACSKTTIAADEIDCSVVRVSQVCARWRELARSTSILWSSLHI
;
A
#
# COMPACT_ATOMS: atom_id res chain seq x y z
N LEU A 1 7.11 -50.47 31.55
CA LEU A 1 6.18 -49.81 30.62
C LEU A 1 5.77 -48.41 31.11
N SER A 2 5.19 -48.26 32.31
CA SER A 2 4.76 -46.94 32.84
C SER A 2 5.88 -45.90 32.94
N GLN A 3 7.09 -46.27 33.39
CA GLN A 3 8.24 -45.35 33.43
C GLN A 3 8.73 -44.89 32.04
N CYS A 4 8.63 -45.74 31.02
CA CYS A 4 9.03 -45.37 29.65
C CYS A 4 8.07 -44.33 29.05
N ILE A 5 6.77 -44.46 29.35
CA ILE A 5 5.75 -43.50 28.92
C ILE A 5 6.01 -42.12 29.55
N LEU A 6 6.29 -42.06 30.86
CA LEU A 6 6.58 -40.81 31.57
C LEU A 6 7.84 -40.08 31.08
N LEU A 7 8.82 -40.80 30.54
CA LEU A 7 10.01 -40.19 29.93
C LEU A 7 9.65 -39.60 28.56
N ALA A 8 8.95 -40.37 27.72
CA ALA A 8 8.50 -39.89 26.42
C ALA A 8 7.57 -38.67 26.53
N GLU A 9 6.66 -38.64 27.50
CA GLU A 9 5.78 -37.49 27.76
C GLU A 9 6.56 -36.23 28.15
N ARG A 10 7.60 -36.36 28.98
CA ARG A 10 8.48 -35.24 29.36
C ARG A 10 9.27 -34.71 28.17
N ASP A 11 9.74 -35.60 27.30
CA ASP A 11 10.47 -35.20 26.10
C ASP A 11 9.55 -34.47 25.11
N VAL A 12 8.31 -34.93 24.93
CA VAL A 12 7.30 -34.22 24.13
C VAL A 12 7.02 -32.84 24.72
N GLN A 13 6.78 -32.74 26.04
CA GLN A 13 6.56 -31.44 26.70
C GLN A 13 7.74 -30.48 26.51
N ARG A 14 8.97 -30.98 26.58
CA ARG A 14 10.18 -30.18 26.33
C ARG A 14 10.23 -29.69 24.88
N CYS A 15 9.94 -30.56 23.92
CA CYS A 15 9.88 -30.18 22.51
C CYS A 15 8.79 -29.13 22.26
N ASP A 16 7.61 -29.29 22.85
CA ASP A 16 6.49 -28.33 22.72
C ASP A 16 6.84 -26.95 23.31
N GLU A 17 7.55 -26.92 24.43
CA GLU A 17 8.06 -25.69 25.03
C GLU A 17 9.02 -24.96 24.10
N GLU A 18 10.00 -25.67 23.55
CA GLU A 18 10.96 -25.09 22.61
C GLU A 18 10.29 -24.64 21.31
N ILE A 19 9.33 -25.39 20.78
CA ILE A 19 8.51 -24.99 19.64
C ILE A 19 7.79 -23.67 19.95
N ARG A 20 7.18 -23.55 21.14
CA ARG A 20 6.45 -22.33 21.54
C ARG A 20 7.38 -21.13 21.63
N LYS A 21 8.55 -21.28 22.25
CA LYS A 21 9.57 -20.21 22.35
C LYS A 21 10.06 -19.77 20.97
N LEU A 22 10.36 -20.72 20.08
CA LEU A 22 10.83 -20.42 18.74
C LEU A 22 9.77 -19.72 17.89
N ARG A 23 8.50 -20.14 18.00
CA ARG A 23 7.37 -19.44 17.36
C ARG A 23 7.24 -18.00 17.84
N ALA A 24 7.27 -17.77 19.16
CA ALA A 24 7.21 -16.41 19.71
C ALA A 24 8.37 -15.53 19.21
N LYS A 25 9.58 -16.10 19.09
CA LYS A 25 10.74 -15.39 18.53
C LYS A 25 10.55 -15.09 17.04
N LEU A 26 10.02 -16.02 16.27
CA LEU A 26 9.71 -15.83 14.85
C LEU A 26 8.70 -14.69 14.67
N ASP A 27 7.61 -14.69 15.44
CA ASP A 27 6.58 -13.67 15.38
C ASP A 27 7.14 -12.28 15.72
N SER A 28 7.99 -12.19 16.75
CA SER A 28 8.70 -10.96 17.11
C SER A 28 9.57 -10.42 15.95
N LEU A 29 10.33 -11.31 15.30
CA LEU A 29 11.18 -10.93 14.18
C LEU A 29 10.35 -10.53 12.94
N GLN A 30 9.27 -11.23 12.66
CA GLN A 30 8.34 -10.86 11.58
C GLN A 30 7.71 -9.49 11.82
N ASN A 31 7.31 -9.19 13.06
CA ASN A 31 6.78 -7.89 13.43
C ASN A 31 7.81 -6.77 13.24
N LYS A 32 9.06 -6.98 13.69
CA LYS A 32 10.17 -6.03 13.48
C LYS A 32 10.45 -5.81 11.99
N ARG A 33 10.49 -6.88 11.19
CA ARG A 33 10.65 -6.80 9.74
C ARG A 33 9.52 -5.99 9.10
N ASN A 34 8.27 -6.30 9.45
CA ASN A 34 7.10 -5.62 8.91
C ASN A 34 7.11 -4.12 9.23
N GLU A 35 7.53 -3.76 10.45
CA GLU A 35 7.72 -2.36 10.83
C GLU A 35 8.82 -1.69 10.00
N GLY A 36 9.97 -2.34 9.85
CA GLY A 36 11.05 -1.86 8.98
C GLY A 36 10.58 -1.64 7.53
N CYS A 37 9.85 -2.59 6.96
CA CYS A 37 9.25 -2.46 5.62
C CYS A 37 8.30 -1.26 5.53
N ARG A 38 7.44 -1.04 6.55
CA ARG A 38 6.55 0.13 6.60
C ARG A 38 7.34 1.44 6.60
N GLN A 39 8.42 1.52 7.36
CA GLN A 39 9.27 2.73 7.41
C GLN A 39 9.98 2.97 6.07
N ILE A 40 10.55 1.92 5.46
CA ILE A 40 11.17 2.00 4.12
C ILE A 40 10.15 2.50 3.08
N CYS A 41 8.93 1.97 3.08
CA CYS A 41 7.86 2.43 2.19
C CYS A 41 7.55 3.91 2.40
N ARG A 42 7.44 4.38 3.65
CA ARG A 42 7.24 5.80 3.96
C ARG A 42 8.37 6.68 3.41
N TYR A 43 9.63 6.32 3.64
CA TYR A 43 10.76 7.08 3.12
C TYR A 43 10.79 7.09 1.58
N ARG A 44 10.55 5.95 0.94
CA ARG A 44 10.43 5.87 -0.52
C ARG A 44 9.30 6.74 -1.06
N SER A 45 8.15 6.76 -0.39
CA SER A 45 7.04 7.63 -0.76
C SER A 45 7.38 9.11 -0.62
N LEU A 46 8.15 9.51 0.40
CA LEU A 46 8.62 10.89 0.59
C LEU A 46 9.64 11.30 -0.47
N LEU A 47 10.56 10.40 -0.81
CA LEU A 47 11.59 10.61 -1.83
C LEU A 47 11.09 10.41 -3.26
N ALA A 48 9.84 9.95 -3.44
CA ALA A 48 9.27 9.67 -4.73
C ALA A 48 9.36 10.91 -5.65
N PRO A 49 9.90 10.78 -6.87
CA PRO A 49 10.10 11.91 -7.79
C PRO A 49 8.83 12.72 -8.03
N ILE A 50 7.66 12.09 -7.98
CA ILE A 50 6.37 12.74 -8.19
C ILE A 50 6.03 13.80 -7.14
N ARG A 51 6.60 13.71 -5.92
CA ARG A 51 6.48 14.76 -4.90
C ARG A 51 7.42 15.93 -5.17
N ARG A 52 8.50 15.72 -5.92
CA ARG A 52 9.47 16.75 -6.32
C ARG A 52 9.15 17.38 -7.67
N LEU A 53 8.24 16.77 -8.43
CA LEU A 53 7.82 17.28 -9.72
C LEU A 53 7.13 18.64 -9.56
N CYS A 54 7.39 19.60 -10.43
CA CYS A 54 6.69 20.88 -10.38
C CYS A 54 5.20 20.71 -10.75
N PRO A 55 4.30 21.55 -10.23
CA PRO A 55 2.88 21.52 -10.55
C PRO A 55 2.60 21.50 -12.06
N GLU A 56 3.35 22.27 -12.86
CA GLU A 56 3.19 22.41 -14.30
C GLU A 56 3.43 21.08 -15.04
N LEU A 57 4.49 20.37 -14.65
CA LEU A 57 4.80 19.06 -15.22
C LEU A 57 3.78 18.01 -14.81
N LEU A 58 3.31 18.05 -13.56
CA LEU A 58 2.27 17.14 -13.08
C LEU A 58 0.92 17.40 -13.78
N SER A 59 0.55 18.66 -14.00
CA SER A 59 -0.64 19.04 -14.79
C SER A 59 -0.52 18.56 -16.24
N ARG A 60 0.68 18.64 -16.83
CA ARG A 60 0.92 18.12 -18.19
C ARG A 60 0.80 16.60 -18.25
N ILE A 61 1.26 15.88 -17.23
CA ILE A 61 1.03 14.43 -17.11
C ILE A 61 -0.47 14.13 -17.02
N PHE A 62 -1.20 14.86 -16.17
CA PHE A 62 -2.65 14.71 -16.06
C PHE A 62 -3.35 14.98 -17.38
N TRP A 63 -2.92 16.00 -18.13
CA TRP A 63 -3.47 16.31 -19.45
C TRP A 63 -3.39 15.11 -20.40
N PHE A 64 -2.23 14.47 -20.50
CA PHE A 64 -2.08 13.27 -21.32
C PHE A 64 -2.88 12.09 -20.78
N ALA A 65 -2.83 11.86 -19.48
CA ALA A 65 -3.45 10.71 -18.82
C ALA A 65 -4.98 10.79 -18.75
N CYS A 66 -5.55 12.00 -18.67
CA CYS A 66 -6.99 12.22 -18.46
C CYS A 66 -7.75 12.58 -19.76
N SER A 67 -7.09 12.46 -20.91
CA SER A 67 -7.63 12.89 -22.21
C SER A 67 -8.84 12.08 -22.71
N LYS A 68 -9.20 10.98 -22.05
CA LYS A 68 -10.33 10.12 -22.43
C LYS A 68 -11.22 9.86 -21.21
N THR A 69 -12.39 10.47 -21.22
CA THR A 69 -13.50 10.09 -20.34
C THR A 69 -14.42 9.20 -21.18
N THR A 70 -14.54 7.92 -20.81
CA THR A 70 -15.48 7.02 -21.46
C THR A 70 -16.68 6.89 -20.53
N ILE A 71 -17.82 7.42 -20.95
CA ILE A 71 -19.10 7.21 -20.26
C ILE A 71 -19.75 6.01 -20.96
N ALA A 72 -19.67 4.84 -20.36
CA ALA A 72 -20.43 3.66 -20.79
C ALA A 72 -21.71 3.57 -19.95
N ALA A 73 -22.75 2.93 -20.49
CA ALA A 73 -24.08 2.87 -19.87
C ALA A 73 -24.08 2.34 -18.42
N ASP A 74 -23.06 1.54 -18.04
CA ASP A 74 -22.95 0.92 -16.73
C ASP A 74 -21.69 1.35 -15.93
N GLU A 75 -20.82 2.22 -16.48
CA GLU A 75 -19.58 2.63 -15.80
C GLU A 75 -19.11 4.03 -16.22
N ILE A 76 -18.88 4.89 -15.22
CA ILE A 76 -18.25 6.21 -15.40
C ILE A 76 -16.74 6.06 -15.13
N ASP A 77 -15.93 5.80 -16.16
CA ASP A 77 -14.46 5.87 -16.03
C ASP A 77 -13.98 7.29 -16.32
N CYS A 78 -13.94 8.08 -15.24
CA CYS A 78 -13.42 9.43 -15.27
C CYS A 78 -11.99 9.46 -14.71
N SER A 79 -11.03 9.43 -15.61
CA SER A 79 -9.59 9.45 -15.32
C SER A 79 -9.17 10.67 -14.47
N VAL A 80 -9.78 11.85 -14.69
CA VAL A 80 -9.54 13.05 -13.86
C VAL A 80 -10.05 12.87 -12.43
N VAL A 81 -11.18 12.18 -12.22
CA VAL A 81 -11.68 11.84 -10.88
C VAL A 81 -10.72 10.87 -10.21
N ARG A 82 -10.24 9.83 -10.91
CA ARG A 82 -9.30 8.85 -10.36
C ARG A 82 -8.00 9.50 -9.87
N VAL A 83 -7.38 10.38 -10.67
CA VAL A 83 -6.16 11.08 -10.22
C VAL A 83 -6.43 12.03 -9.05
N SER A 84 -7.62 12.64 -8.97
CA SER A 84 -8.00 13.51 -7.86
C SER A 84 -8.15 12.78 -6.51
N GLN A 85 -8.31 11.46 -6.52
CA GLN A 85 -8.43 10.63 -5.31
C GLN A 85 -7.07 10.13 -4.77
N VAL A 86 -5.96 10.37 -5.48
CA VAL A 86 -4.64 9.88 -5.07
C VAL A 86 -4.14 10.58 -3.81
N CYS A 87 -4.18 11.91 -3.77
CA CYS A 87 -3.82 12.70 -2.59
C CYS A 87 -4.35 14.14 -2.68
N ALA A 88 -4.30 14.87 -1.56
CA ALA A 88 -4.75 16.27 -1.49
C ALA A 88 -4.08 17.17 -2.54
N ARG A 89 -2.77 17.01 -2.77
CA ARG A 89 -2.03 17.79 -3.77
C ARG A 89 -2.51 17.52 -5.20
N TRP A 90 -2.77 16.25 -5.54
CA TRP A 90 -3.27 15.89 -6.87
C TRP A 90 -4.69 16.40 -7.08
N ARG A 91 -5.52 16.36 -6.03
CA ARG A 91 -6.86 16.92 -6.03
C ARG A 91 -6.85 18.43 -6.26
N GLU A 92 -6.02 19.17 -5.52
CA GLU A 92 -5.84 20.61 -5.67
C GLU A 92 -5.45 20.95 -7.11
N LEU A 93 -4.46 20.24 -7.65
CA LEU A 93 -3.95 20.49 -9.00
C LEU A 93 -4.96 20.13 -10.09
N ALA A 94 -5.66 19.00 -9.94
CA ALA A 94 -6.72 18.61 -10.86
C ALA A 94 -7.84 19.66 -10.86
N ARG A 95 -8.24 20.16 -9.69
CA ARG A 95 -9.24 21.21 -9.53
C ARG A 95 -8.79 22.55 -10.14
N SER A 96 -7.52 22.94 -9.99
CA SER A 96 -6.99 24.19 -10.54
C SER A 96 -6.73 24.14 -12.05
N THR A 97 -6.66 22.93 -12.63
CA THR A 97 -6.38 22.74 -14.05
C THR A 97 -7.70 22.48 -14.80
N SER A 98 -8.44 23.56 -15.08
CA SER A 98 -9.80 23.50 -15.68
C SER A 98 -9.87 22.68 -16.96
N ILE A 99 -8.80 22.70 -17.77
CA ILE A 99 -8.75 22.01 -19.06
C ILE A 99 -8.91 20.48 -18.91
N LEU A 100 -8.57 19.90 -17.74
CA LEU A 100 -8.76 18.47 -17.46
C LEU A 100 -10.23 18.05 -17.35
N TRP A 101 -11.13 19.00 -17.10
CA TRP A 101 -12.56 18.76 -16.93
C TRP A 101 -13.37 19.07 -18.19
N SER A 102 -12.73 19.61 -19.25
CA SER A 102 -13.40 20.03 -20.50
C SER A 102 -14.11 18.89 -21.23
N SER A 103 -13.66 17.64 -21.03
CA SER A 103 -14.21 16.44 -21.67
C SER A 103 -15.30 15.76 -20.85
N LEU A 104 -15.60 16.28 -19.65
CA LEU A 104 -16.68 15.77 -18.82
C LEU A 104 -18.00 16.40 -19.28
N HIS A 105 -18.77 15.64 -20.07
CA HIS A 105 -20.16 15.98 -20.36
C HIS A 105 -21.07 15.32 -19.31
N ILE A 106 -21.89 16.11 -18.62
CA ILE A 106 -22.91 15.68 -17.66
C ILE A 106 -24.26 15.65 -18.36
#